data_AF-A0A7C4ZTV9-F1
#
_entry.id   AF-A0A7C4ZTV9-F1
#
_cell.length_a   1.000
_cell.length_b   1.000
_cell.length_c   1.000
_cell.angle_alpha   90.00
_cell.angle_beta   90.00
_cell.angle_gamma   90.00
#
_symmetry.space_group_name_H-M   'P 1'
#
loop_
_entity.id
_entity.type
_entity.pdbx_description
1 polymer ?
#
loop_
_entity_poly.entity_id
_entity_poly.type
_entity_poly.pdbx_seq_one_letter_code
_entity_poly.pdbx_strand_id
1 'polypeptide(L)'
;MKTLRISDETHRKLTATLGTLMAQTGKPQTYQDVVEALLTQSVKLPKETLTEVENFIIENKHLGYKTKEEFIAEAIRFFLKLESEEHEYCRYKNKNIQKTE
;
A
#
# COMPACT_ATOMS: atom_id res chain seq x y z
N MET A 1 -4.76 -33.21 -5.05
CA MET A 1 -5.31 -31.84 -4.99
C MET A 1 -5.96 -31.63 -3.64
N LYS A 2 -5.74 -30.47 -3.01
CA LYS A 2 -6.50 -30.05 -1.83
C LYS A 2 -7.56 -29.05 -2.30
N THR A 3 -8.82 -29.25 -1.91
CA THR A 3 -9.92 -28.36 -2.31
C THR A 3 -10.13 -27.30 -1.22
N LEU A 4 -10.06 -26.04 -1.60
CA LEU A 4 -10.41 -24.90 -0.73
C LEU A 4 -11.82 -24.42 -1.09
N ARG A 5 -12.72 -24.41 -0.11
CA ARG A 5 -14.03 -23.77 -0.27
C ARG A 5 -13.87 -22.29 0.03
N ILE A 6 -14.22 -21.44 -0.92
CA ILE A 6 -14.16 -19.98 -0.80
C ILE A 6 -15.54 -19.39 -0.99
N SER A 7 -15.77 -18.19 -0.44
CA SER A 7 -16.99 -17.44 -0.69
C SER A 7 -17.03 -16.88 -2.11
N ASP A 8 -18.22 -16.62 -2.64
CA ASP A 8 -18.41 -16.03 -3.98
C ASP A 8 -17.76 -14.65 -4.11
N GLU A 9 -17.67 -13.90 -3.00
CA GLU A 9 -16.96 -12.63 -2.97
C GLU A 9 -15.45 -12.83 -3.14
N THR A 10 -14.88 -13.80 -2.44
CA THR A 10 -13.45 -14.13 -2.55
C THR A 10 -13.13 -14.64 -3.96
N HIS A 11 -14.00 -15.49 -4.52
CA HIS A 11 -13.87 -15.95 -5.90
C HIS A 11 -13.86 -14.77 -6.88
N ARG A 12 -14.83 -13.85 -6.78
CA ARG A 12 -14.88 -12.66 -7.63
C ARG A 12 -13.61 -11.80 -7.54
N LYS A 13 -13.09 -11.57 -6.33
CA LYS A 13 -11.84 -10.82 -6.14
C LYS A 13 -10.66 -11.54 -6.79
N LEU A 14 -10.51 -12.85 -6.57
CA LEU A 14 -9.48 -13.66 -7.21
C LEU A 14 -9.59 -13.65 -8.74
N THR A 15 -10.79 -13.74 -9.30
CA THR A 15 -11.00 -13.66 -10.76
C THR A 15 -10.59 -12.30 -11.32
N ALA A 16 -10.90 -11.21 -10.59
CA ALA A 16 -10.47 -9.88 -11.01
C ALA A 16 -8.93 -9.75 -10.99
N THR A 17 -8.27 -10.23 -9.93
CA THR A 17 -6.80 -10.24 -9.83
C THR A 17 -6.15 -11.11 -10.90
N LEU A 18 -6.76 -12.24 -11.24
CA LEU A 18 -6.32 -13.10 -12.34
C LEU A 18 -6.30 -12.31 -13.66
N GLY A 19 -7.38 -11.59 -13.97
CA GLY A 19 -7.46 -10.73 -15.15
C GLY A 19 -6.39 -9.65 -15.18
N THR A 20 -6.12 -8.99 -14.04
CA THR A 20 -5.07 -7.98 -13.94
C THR A 20 -3.68 -8.57 -14.14
N LEU A 21 -3.41 -9.74 -13.57
CA LEU A 21 -2.12 -10.43 -13.71
C LEU A 21 -1.88 -10.89 -15.15
N MET A 22 -2.93 -11.39 -15.82
CA MET A 22 -2.87 -11.75 -17.24
C MET A 22 -2.61 -10.53 -18.12
N ALA A 23 -3.25 -9.39 -17.83
CA ALA A 23 -3.02 -8.15 -18.56
C ALA A 23 -1.57 -7.64 -18.38
N GLN A 24 -1.00 -7.76 -17.18
CA GLN A 24 0.37 -7.35 -16.89
C GLN A 24 1.42 -8.27 -17.52
N THR A 25 1.19 -9.58 -17.50
CA THR A 25 2.17 -10.58 -17.95
C THR A 25 2.02 -10.97 -19.41
N GLY A 26 0.86 -10.70 -20.02
CA GLY A 26 0.52 -11.11 -21.39
C GLY A 26 0.38 -12.63 -21.56
N LYS A 27 0.32 -13.39 -20.47
CA LYS A 27 0.29 -14.87 -20.48
C LYS A 27 -0.97 -15.38 -19.78
N PRO A 28 -1.45 -16.59 -20.15
CA PRO A 28 -2.45 -17.30 -19.36
C PRO A 28 -1.93 -17.51 -17.93
N GLN A 29 -2.77 -17.23 -16.94
CA GLN A 29 -2.46 -17.40 -15.53
C GLN A 29 -3.50 -18.31 -14.89
N THR A 30 -3.15 -18.90 -13.76
CA THR A 30 -4.05 -19.72 -12.93
C THR A 30 -4.33 -19.06 -11.60
N TYR A 31 -5.37 -19.55 -10.89
CA TYR A 31 -5.61 -19.12 -9.51
C TYR A 31 -4.43 -19.44 -8.58
N GLN A 32 -3.64 -20.47 -8.89
CA GLN A 32 -2.44 -20.78 -8.12
C GLN A 32 -1.39 -19.69 -8.29
N ASP A 33 -1.13 -19.26 -9.52
CA ASP A 33 -0.16 -18.19 -9.81
C ASP A 33 -0.57 -16.87 -9.15
N VAL A 34 -1.87 -16.56 -9.13
CA VAL A 34 -2.41 -15.39 -8.42
C VAL A 34 -2.16 -15.49 -6.91
N VAL A 35 -2.45 -16.64 -6.30
CA VAL A 35 -2.22 -16.85 -4.87
C VAL A 35 -0.74 -16.74 -4.53
N GLU A 36 0.13 -17.32 -5.36
CA GLU A 36 1.58 -17.23 -5.19
C GLU A 36 2.10 -15.80 -5.33
N ALA A 37 1.63 -15.06 -6.32
CA ALA A 37 1.94 -13.65 -6.48
C ALA A 37 1.49 -12.82 -5.28
N LEU A 38 0.26 -13.02 -4.79
CA LEU A 38 -0.25 -12.34 -3.59
C LEU A 38 0.58 -12.67 -2.35
N LEU A 39 1.00 -13.92 -2.17
CA LEU A 39 1.83 -14.32 -1.03
C LEU A 39 3.26 -13.78 -1.11
N THR A 40 3.82 -13.64 -2.32
CA THR A 40 5.22 -13.22 -2.53
C THR A 40 5.37 -11.71 -2.57
N GLN A 41 4.41 -10.99 -3.17
CA GLN A 41 4.45 -9.54 -3.34
C GLN A 41 3.85 -8.79 -2.14
N SER A 42 3.07 -9.46 -1.29
CA SER A 42 2.48 -8.79 -0.12
C SER A 42 3.52 -8.48 0.95
N VAL A 43 3.54 -7.23 1.38
CA VAL A 43 4.26 -6.81 2.58
C VAL A 43 3.33 -7.02 3.77
N LYS A 44 3.78 -7.82 4.75
CA LYS A 44 3.04 -8.03 6.00
C LYS A 44 3.41 -6.95 7.00
N LEU A 45 2.48 -6.05 7.27
CA LEU A 45 2.64 -5.04 8.31
C LEU A 45 2.02 -5.53 9.63
N PRO A 46 2.62 -5.17 10.78
CA PRO A 46 1.99 -5.39 12.08
C PRO A 46 0.60 -4.73 12.15
N LYS A 47 -0.31 -5.35 12.90
CA LYS A 47 -1.70 -4.84 13.00
C LYS A 47 -1.74 -3.46 13.63
N GLU A 48 -0.88 -3.24 14.61
CA GLU A 48 -0.74 -1.98 15.33
C GLU A 48 -0.41 -0.84 14.36
N THR A 49 0.54 -1.08 13.44
CA THR A 49 0.92 -0.12 12.40
C THR A 49 -0.22 0.17 11.44
N LEU A 50 -0.97 -0.87 11.01
CA LEU A 50 -2.12 -0.67 10.13
C LEU A 50 -3.22 0.16 10.81
N THR A 51 -3.49 -0.09 12.09
CA THR A 51 -4.44 0.69 12.89
C THR A 51 -3.98 2.13 13.06
N GLU A 52 -2.69 2.37 13.30
CA GLU A 52 -2.14 3.72 13.38
C GLU A 52 -2.30 4.49 12.07
N VAL A 53 -2.03 3.85 10.92
CA VAL A 53 -2.24 4.45 9.60
C VAL A 53 -3.72 4.79 9.37
N GLU A 54 -4.62 3.88 9.70
CA GLU A 54 -6.07 4.11 9.53
C GLU A 54 -6.55 5.28 10.41
N ASN A 55 -6.11 5.35 11.67
CA ASN A 55 -6.42 6.47 12.57
C ASN A 55 -5.86 7.78 12.04
N PHE A 56 -4.61 7.78 11.56
CA PHE A 56 -3.97 8.97 10.98
C PHE A 56 -4.75 9.51 9.79
N ILE A 57 -5.22 8.65 8.88
CA ILE A 57 -6.03 9.05 7.72
C ILE A 57 -7.37 9.67 8.18
N ILE A 58 -8.01 9.08 9.20
CA ILE A 58 -9.27 9.58 9.74
C ILE A 58 -9.10 10.96 10.41
N GLU A 59 -8.03 11.15 11.16
CA GLU A 59 -7.71 12.41 11.84
C GLU A 59 -7.27 13.51 10.86
N ASN A 60 -6.61 13.12 9.76
CA ASN A 60 -6.00 14.03 8.80
C ASN A 60 -6.68 14.00 7.43
N LYS A 61 -8.01 13.91 7.40
CA LYS A 61 -8.82 13.90 6.15
C LYS A 61 -8.48 15.02 5.17
N HIS A 62 -8.02 16.16 5.67
CA HIS A 62 -7.61 17.31 4.87
C HIS A 62 -6.43 17.00 3.93
N LEU A 63 -5.65 15.94 4.20
CA LEU A 63 -4.56 15.48 3.34
C LEU A 63 -5.05 14.67 2.12
N GLY A 64 -6.33 14.30 2.05
CA GLY A 64 -6.95 13.72 0.86
C GLY A 64 -6.73 12.22 0.63
N TYR A 65 -6.01 11.52 1.52
CA TYR A 65 -5.86 10.06 1.46
C TYR A 65 -7.20 9.35 1.65
N LYS A 66 -7.51 8.39 0.78
CA LYS A 66 -8.76 7.61 0.84
C LYS A 66 -8.53 6.19 1.34
N THR A 67 -7.33 5.66 1.11
CA THR A 67 -6.97 4.30 1.48
C THR A 67 -5.62 4.25 2.20
N LYS A 68 -5.41 3.22 3.02
CA LYS A 68 -4.13 2.99 3.69
C LYS A 68 -3.02 2.67 2.69
N GLU A 69 -3.36 2.00 1.60
CA GLU A 69 -2.44 1.64 0.51
C GLU A 69 -1.87 2.89 -0.17
N GLU A 70 -2.70 3.90 -0.44
CA GLU A 70 -2.24 5.20 -0.97
C GLU A 70 -1.23 5.87 -0.04
N PHE A 71 -1.57 5.99 1.24
CA PHE A 71 -0.71 6.62 2.24
C PHE A 71 0.62 5.87 2.40
N ILE A 72 0.58 4.54 2.54
CA ILE A 72 1.78 3.71 2.70
C ILE A 72 2.68 3.82 1.45
N ALA A 73 2.10 3.79 0.25
CA ALA A 73 2.87 3.90 -0.99
C ALA A 73 3.54 5.27 -1.14
N GLU A 74 2.89 6.35 -0.72
CA GLU A 74 3.50 7.69 -0.71
C GLU A 74 4.58 7.81 0.35
N ALA A 75 4.34 7.31 1.56
CA ALA A 75 5.33 7.29 2.63
C ALA A 75 6.60 6.54 2.21
N ILE A 76 6.47 5.34 1.65
CA ILE A 76 7.62 4.55 1.17
C ILE A 76 8.37 5.29 0.06
N ARG A 77 7.66 5.90 -0.91
CA ARG A 77 8.31 6.69 -1.96
C ARG A 77 9.08 7.89 -1.41
N PHE A 78 8.49 8.58 -0.44
CA PHE A 78 9.16 9.68 0.24
C PHE A 78 10.43 9.21 0.96
N PHE A 79 10.36 8.11 1.71
CA PHE A 79 11.52 7.54 2.40
C PHE A 79 12.61 7.09 1.42
N LEU A 80 12.26 6.39 0.34
CA LEU A 80 13.24 5.98 -0.66
C LEU A 80 13.94 7.19 -1.31
N LYS A 81 13.19 8.27 -1.57
CA LYS A 81 13.74 9.51 -2.13
C LYS A 81 14.63 10.26 -1.13
N LEU A 82 14.29 10.20 0.15
CA LEU A 82 15.10 10.80 1.21
C LEU A 82 16.46 10.09 1.34
N GLU A 83 16.46 8.77 1.29
CA GLU A 83 17.66 7.94 1.42
C GLU A 83 18.50 7.90 0.13
N SER A 84 17.97 8.29 -1.02
CA SER A 84 18.67 8.20 -2.30
C SER A 84 19.73 9.30 -2.52
N GLU A 85 20.07 10.11 -1.52
CA GLU A 85 21.07 11.21 -1.52
C GLU A 85 20.91 12.29 -2.62
N GLU A 86 19.93 12.18 -3.52
CA GLU A 86 19.71 13.12 -4.63
C GLU A 86 19.11 14.46 -4.17
N HIS A 87 18.63 14.57 -2.93
CA HIS A 87 17.91 15.75 -2.43
C HIS A 87 18.14 15.95 -0.92
N GLU A 88 18.48 17.17 -0.50
CA GLU A 88 18.44 17.56 0.91
C GLU A 88 17.00 17.93 1.31
N TYR A 89 16.44 17.22 2.29
CA TYR A 89 15.10 17.49 2.84
C TYR A 89 15.19 18.01 4.27
N CYS A 90 14.84 19.28 4.48
CA CYS A 90 14.71 19.84 5.83
C CYS A 90 13.30 19.59 6.40
N ARG A 91 13.19 18.76 7.45
CA ARG A 91 11.94 18.50 8.17
C ARG A 91 11.63 19.64 9.14
N TYR A 92 10.85 20.63 8.72
CA TYR A 92 10.32 21.64 9.65
C TYR A 92 9.08 21.10 10.37
N LYS A 93 9.19 20.83 11.68
CA LYS A 93 8.01 20.79 12.55
C LYS A 93 7.65 22.24 12.85
N ASN A 94 6.59 22.75 12.23
CA ASN A 94 6.12 24.10 12.48
C ASN A 94 5.56 24.18 13.92
N LYS A 95 6.40 24.57 14.88
CA LYS A 95 6.02 24.90 16.27
C LYS A 95 6.45 26.33 16.60
N ASN A 96 5.91 27.30 15.85
CA ASN A 96 6.12 28.75 16.01
C ASN A 96 7.29 29.29 15.18
N ILE A 97 6.97 29.83 14.00
CA ILE A 97 7.82 30.82 13.35
C ILE A 97 7.66 32.12 14.15
N GLN A 98 8.54 32.38 15.12
CA GLN A 98 8.86 33.76 15.47
C GLN A 98 9.82 34.25 14.38
N LYS A 99 9.31 35.08 13.45
CA LYS A 99 10.17 35.90 12.61
C LYS A 99 10.91 36.87 13.54
N THR A 100 12.23 36.76 13.58
CA THR A 100 13.09 37.82 14.11
C THR A 100 13.52 38.65 12.89
N GLU A 101 13.09 39.91 12.86
CA GLU A 101 13.70 40.97 12.05
C GLU A 101 15.04 41.41 12.66
#